data_AF-A0A942A0E2-F1
#
_entry.id   AF-A0A942A0E2-F1
#
_cell.length_a   1.000
_cell.length_b   1.000
_cell.length_c   1.000
_cell.angle_alpha   90.00
_cell.angle_beta   90.00
_cell.angle_gamma   90.00
#
_symmetry.space_group_name_H-M   'P 1'
#
loop_
_entity.id
_entity.type
_entity.pdbx_description
1 polymer ?
#
loop_
_entity_poly.entity_id
_entity_poly.type
_entity_poly.pdbx_seq_one_letter_code
_entity_poly.pdbx_strand_id
1 'polypeptide(L)'
;MAHAVKKLFPGVKLAIGPAIQDGYYYDFDISKTFTPEDLALIEKEMAAIIKKDSPFVRKEMSKKDAVKMFEETGDNYKVELLHDLTDETVTVYEEDGFIDLCRGPHLASTGKIAAFKLLSVAGAYWRGSEKNKMLQRIYGTAFNNGKDLRRYLDFLEEVKKRDHRRLGKELDLFS
;
A
#
# COMPACT_ATOMS: atom_id res chain seq x y z
N MET A 1 -0.31 -5.59 2.15
CA MET A 1 -1.39 -4.93 1.36
C MET A 1 -1.25 -5.24 -0.13
N ALA A 2 -0.14 -4.86 -0.78
CA ALA A 2 0.04 -5.07 -2.22
C ALA A 2 -0.16 -6.53 -2.68
N HIS A 3 0.41 -7.51 -1.98
CA HIS A 3 0.17 -8.94 -2.25
C HIS A 3 -1.33 -9.29 -2.24
N ALA A 4 -2.06 -8.92 -1.17
CA ALA A 4 -3.50 -9.17 -1.08
C ALA A 4 -4.29 -8.55 -2.25
N VAL A 5 -3.97 -7.32 -2.64
CA VAL A 5 -4.61 -6.64 -3.78
C VAL A 5 -4.29 -7.36 -5.09
N LYS A 6 -3.03 -7.72 -5.35
CA LYS A 6 -2.62 -8.44 -6.57
C LYS A 6 -3.30 -9.81 -6.69
N LYS A 7 -3.55 -10.49 -5.56
CA LYS A 7 -4.26 -11.76 -5.50
C LYS A 7 -5.78 -11.62 -5.73
N LEU A 8 -6.41 -10.62 -5.12
CA LEU A 8 -7.86 -10.40 -5.23
C LEU A 8 -8.28 -9.79 -6.57
N PHE A 9 -7.41 -8.98 -7.18
CA PHE A 9 -7.72 -8.21 -8.38
C PHE A 9 -6.68 -8.47 -9.47
N PRO A 10 -6.82 -9.58 -10.24
CA PRO A 10 -5.91 -9.88 -11.35
C PRO A 10 -5.83 -8.71 -12.34
N GLY A 11 -4.62 -8.37 -12.77
CA GLY A 11 -4.36 -7.28 -13.71
C GLY A 11 -4.18 -5.89 -13.06
N VAL A 12 -4.32 -5.76 -11.74
CA VAL A 12 -3.89 -4.55 -11.02
C VAL A 12 -2.39 -4.32 -11.18
N LYS A 13 -1.98 -3.08 -11.48
CA LYS A 13 -0.56 -2.71 -11.49
C LYS A 13 -0.20 -1.97 -10.22
N LEU A 14 0.97 -2.31 -9.68
CA LEU A 14 1.48 -1.78 -8.42
C LEU A 14 2.43 -0.61 -8.70
N ALA A 15 2.13 0.57 -8.15
CA ALA A 15 2.99 1.74 -8.31
C ALA A 15 3.94 1.90 -7.11
N ILE A 16 3.58 2.76 -6.14
CA ILE A 16 4.41 3.07 -4.97
C ILE A 16 3.65 2.82 -3.68
N GLY A 17 4.36 2.41 -2.62
CA GLY A 17 3.78 2.23 -1.30
C GLY A 17 4.72 2.55 -0.16
N PRO A 18 5.01 3.83 0.10
CA PRO A 18 5.88 4.22 1.19
C PRO A 18 5.17 4.16 2.54
N ALA A 19 5.97 4.08 3.60
CA ALA A 19 5.52 4.41 4.94
C ALA A 19 5.34 5.93 5.10
N ILE A 20 4.39 6.32 5.93
CA ILE A 20 4.14 7.70 6.37
C ILE A 20 4.10 7.73 7.89
N GLN A 21 4.11 8.92 8.49
CA GLN A 21 4.23 9.11 9.94
C GLN A 21 3.35 8.16 10.79
N ASP A 22 2.07 8.06 10.45
CA ASP A 22 1.09 7.27 11.22
C ASP A 22 0.56 6.04 10.45
N GLY A 23 1.29 5.56 9.44
CA GLY A 23 0.86 4.41 8.65
C GLY A 23 1.61 4.22 7.34
N TYR A 24 0.86 3.88 6.30
CA TYR A 24 1.38 3.66 4.97
C TYR A 24 0.27 3.90 3.95
N TYR A 25 0.65 4.01 2.69
CA TYR A 25 -0.31 3.89 1.60
C TYR A 25 0.26 3.02 0.49
N TYR A 26 -0.58 2.66 -0.48
CA TYR A 26 -0.12 2.07 -1.72
C TYR A 26 -1.00 2.56 -2.88
N ASP A 27 -0.36 2.92 -3.97
CA ASP A 27 -1.00 3.40 -5.20
C ASP A 27 -1.16 2.24 -6.19
N PHE A 28 -2.37 2.10 -6.70
CA PHE A 28 -2.78 1.02 -7.60
C PHE A 28 -3.35 1.60 -8.90
N ASP A 29 -2.91 1.05 -10.03
CA ASP A 29 -3.57 1.26 -11.31
C ASP A 29 -4.54 0.09 -11.56
N ILE A 30 -5.82 0.40 -11.47
CA ILE A 30 -6.92 -0.55 -11.64
C ILE A 30 -8.10 0.18 -12.27
N SER A 31 -8.82 -0.50 -13.16
CA SER A 31 -9.94 0.07 -13.91
C SER A 31 -11.18 0.35 -13.06
N LYS A 32 -11.46 -0.49 -12.05
CA LYS A 32 -12.58 -0.32 -11.12
C LYS A 32 -12.23 0.62 -9.98
N THR A 33 -13.21 1.26 -9.35
CA THR A 33 -12.98 2.03 -8.12
C THR A 33 -13.02 1.11 -6.89
N PHE A 34 -12.07 1.25 -5.96
CA PHE A 34 -12.12 0.53 -4.68
C PHE A 34 -13.27 1.05 -3.82
N THR A 35 -14.06 0.13 -3.30
CA THR A 35 -15.17 0.43 -2.38
C THR A 35 -14.80 0.08 -0.93
N PRO A 36 -15.59 0.53 0.07
CA PRO A 36 -15.41 0.09 1.46
C PRO A 36 -15.48 -1.44 1.63
N GLU A 37 -16.31 -2.12 0.84
CA GLU A 37 -16.43 -3.58 0.82
C GLU A 37 -15.14 -4.22 0.29
N ASP A 38 -14.52 -3.63 -0.74
CA ASP A 38 -13.21 -4.08 -1.23
C ASP A 38 -12.14 -3.97 -0.15
N LEU A 39 -12.13 -2.88 0.64
CA LEU A 39 -11.18 -2.74 1.74
C LEU A 39 -11.36 -3.86 2.78
N ALA A 40 -12.60 -4.23 3.11
CA ALA A 40 -12.87 -5.34 4.03
C ALA A 40 -12.39 -6.69 3.47
N LEU A 41 -12.54 -6.92 2.16
CA LEU A 41 -12.02 -8.11 1.48
C LEU A 41 -10.48 -8.12 1.49
N ILE A 42 -9.84 -6.99 1.19
CA ILE A 42 -8.38 -6.85 1.22
C ILE A 42 -7.85 -7.10 2.63
N GLU A 43 -8.48 -6.54 3.67
CA GLU A 43 -8.08 -6.79 5.07
C GLU A 43 -8.17 -8.27 5.42
N LYS A 44 -9.25 -8.95 5.01
CA LYS A 44 -9.43 -10.38 5.24
C LYS A 44 -8.32 -11.20 4.56
N GLU A 45 -7.99 -10.86 3.32
CA GLU A 45 -6.92 -11.54 2.58
C GLU A 45 -5.53 -11.23 3.17
N MET A 46 -5.27 -9.99 3.60
CA MET A 46 -4.06 -9.63 4.33
C MET A 46 -3.92 -10.48 5.61
N ALA A 47 -4.99 -10.64 6.38
CA ALA A 47 -4.99 -11.50 7.57
C ALA A 47 -4.74 -12.97 7.21
N ALA A 48 -5.25 -13.46 6.08
CA ALA A 48 -4.99 -14.82 5.60
C ALA A 48 -3.51 -15.02 5.22
N ILE A 49 -2.88 -14.04 4.56
CA ILE A 49 -1.46 -14.06 4.22
C ILE A 49 -0.59 -14.01 5.49
N ILE A 50 -0.93 -13.16 6.45
CA ILE A 50 -0.21 -13.05 7.73
C ILE A 50 -0.22 -14.38 8.50
N LYS A 51 -1.35 -15.11 8.47
CA LYS A 51 -1.46 -16.43 9.11
C LYS A 51 -0.55 -17.50 8.52
N LYS A 52 -0.07 -17.33 7.28
CA LYS A 52 0.90 -18.26 6.67
C LYS A 52 2.29 -18.15 7.27
N ASP A 53 2.60 -17.01 7.91
CA ASP A 53 3.91 -16.71 8.49
C ASP A 53 5.09 -16.91 7.51
N SER A 54 4.87 -16.56 6.25
CA SER A 54 5.87 -16.65 5.19
C SER A 54 7.05 -15.72 5.47
N PRO A 55 8.30 -16.15 5.26
CA PRO A 55 9.47 -15.29 5.44
C PRO A 55 9.55 -14.23 4.34
N PHE A 56 10.02 -13.03 4.70
CA PHE A 56 10.41 -12.03 3.73
C PHE A 56 11.87 -12.26 3.31
N VAL A 57 12.10 -12.62 2.05
CA VAL A 57 13.43 -12.90 1.51
C VAL A 57 13.93 -11.68 0.75
N ARG A 58 14.93 -10.98 1.31
CA ARG A 58 15.64 -9.90 0.62
C ARG A 58 16.58 -10.49 -0.42
N LYS A 59 16.42 -10.10 -1.68
CA LYS A 59 17.33 -10.45 -2.78
C LYS A 59 17.95 -9.18 -3.33
N GLU A 60 19.27 -9.18 -3.46
CA GLU A 60 19.99 -8.12 -4.16
C GLU A 60 20.31 -8.60 -5.57
N MET A 61 20.07 -7.76 -6.57
CA MET A 61 20.29 -8.09 -7.98
C MET A 61 20.69 -6.85 -8.76
N SER A 62 21.22 -7.07 -9.96
CA SER A 62 21.55 -5.95 -10.84
C SER A 62 20.27 -5.23 -11.28
N LYS A 63 20.38 -3.91 -11.50
CA LYS A 63 19.29 -3.11 -12.08
C LYS A 63 18.78 -3.70 -13.40
N LYS A 64 19.67 -4.26 -14.22
CA LYS A 64 19.31 -4.89 -15.51
C LYS A 64 18.44 -6.13 -15.32
N ASP A 65 18.80 -7.00 -14.38
CA ASP A 65 18.02 -8.21 -14.09
C ASP A 65 16.67 -7.86 -13.47
N ALA A 66 16.63 -6.86 -12.59
CA ALA A 66 15.38 -6.36 -12.01
C ALA A 66 14.45 -5.78 -13.08
N VAL A 67 14.98 -4.97 -14.01
CA VAL A 67 14.19 -4.43 -15.13
C VAL A 67 13.57 -5.55 -15.93
N LYS A 68 14.37 -6.54 -16.35
CA LYS A 68 13.88 -7.69 -17.11
C LYS A 68 12.81 -8.47 -16.36
N MET A 69 13.01 -8.71 -15.06
CA MET A 69 12.04 -9.39 -14.20
C MET A 69 10.68 -8.66 -14.16
N PHE A 70 10.68 -7.34 -13.95
CA PHE A 70 9.42 -6.58 -13.85
C PHE A 70 8.77 -6.32 -15.22
N GLU A 71 9.53 -6.33 -16.32
CA GLU A 71 8.99 -6.33 -17.68
C GLU A 71 8.26 -7.63 -18.00
N GLU A 72 8.82 -8.78 -17.63
CA GLU A 72 8.20 -10.10 -17.80
C GLU A 72 6.89 -10.24 -16.99
N THR A 73 6.81 -9.58 -15.82
CA THR A 73 5.57 -9.55 -15.02
C THR A 73 4.58 -8.44 -15.43
N GLY A 74 4.96 -7.56 -16.35
CA GLY A 74 4.13 -6.44 -16.83
C GLY A 74 3.97 -5.28 -15.84
N ASP A 75 4.85 -5.18 -14.84
CA ASP A 75 4.82 -4.16 -13.78
C ASP A 75 5.54 -2.87 -14.23
N ASN A 76 5.01 -2.20 -15.26
CA ASN A 76 5.64 -1.04 -15.92
C ASN A 76 6.03 0.10 -14.95
N TYR A 77 5.25 0.35 -13.90
CA TYR A 77 5.57 1.38 -12.91
C TYR A 77 6.89 1.10 -12.18
N LYS A 78 7.19 -0.17 -11.89
CA LYS A 78 8.45 -0.56 -11.26
C LYS A 78 9.63 -0.44 -12.21
N VAL A 79 9.41 -0.74 -13.50
CA VAL A 79 10.40 -0.54 -14.56
C VAL A 79 10.76 0.94 -14.67
N GLU A 80 9.76 1.83 -14.72
CA GLU A 80 10.00 3.29 -14.71
C GLU A 80 10.79 3.75 -13.48
N LEU A 81 10.44 3.26 -12.28
CA LEU A 81 11.17 3.58 -11.06
C LEU A 81 12.62 3.11 -11.12
N LEU A 82 12.87 1.89 -11.64
CA LEU A 82 14.21 1.36 -11.80
C LEU A 82 15.06 2.23 -12.72
N HIS A 83 14.50 2.71 -13.83
CA HIS A 83 15.23 3.58 -14.76
C HIS A 83 15.74 4.87 -14.09
N ASP A 84 14.97 5.44 -13.18
CA ASP A 84 15.34 6.65 -12.43
C ASP A 84 16.40 6.42 -11.36
N LEU A 85 16.58 5.18 -10.89
CA LEU A 85 17.61 4.88 -9.89
C LEU A 85 19.00 5.00 -10.51
N THR A 86 19.89 5.73 -9.85
CA THR A 86 21.30 5.83 -10.24
C THR A 86 22.11 4.60 -9.84
N ASP A 87 21.62 3.82 -8.88
CA ASP A 87 22.31 2.67 -8.33
C ASP A 87 22.34 1.49 -9.33
N GLU A 88 23.48 0.81 -9.41
CA GLU A 88 23.64 -0.36 -10.29
C GLU A 88 23.04 -1.64 -9.71
N THR A 89 22.93 -1.71 -8.37
CA THR A 89 22.27 -2.79 -7.66
C THR A 89 21.01 -2.30 -6.99
N VAL A 90 20.00 -3.17 -6.97
CA VAL A 90 18.71 -2.91 -6.37
C VAL A 90 18.29 -4.11 -5.52
N THR A 91 17.40 -3.84 -4.57
CA THR A 91 16.85 -4.88 -3.70
C THR A 91 15.40 -5.12 -4.01
N VAL A 92 15.04 -6.40 -4.08
CA VAL A 92 13.66 -6.85 -4.14
C VAL A 92 13.37 -7.72 -2.91
N TYR A 93 12.12 -7.72 -2.48
CA TYR A 93 11.65 -8.59 -1.42
C TYR A 93 10.67 -9.59 -2.01
N GLU A 94 10.89 -10.86 -1.68
CA GLU A 94 10.00 -11.96 -2.06
C GLU A 94 9.31 -12.54 -0.82
N GLU A 95 8.03 -12.85 -0.97
CA GLU A 95 7.20 -13.48 0.07
C GLU A 95 6.13 -14.34 -0.61
N ASP A 96 6.15 -15.66 -0.39
CA ASP A 96 5.14 -16.61 -0.91
C ASP A 96 4.82 -16.44 -2.41
N GLY A 97 5.86 -16.23 -3.23
CA GLY A 97 5.75 -16.01 -4.68
C GLY A 97 5.36 -14.58 -5.09
N PHE A 98 5.08 -13.69 -4.14
CA PHE A 98 4.93 -12.26 -4.38
C PHE A 98 6.30 -11.56 -4.32
N ILE A 99 6.63 -10.77 -5.35
CA ILE A 99 7.88 -10.01 -5.43
C ILE A 99 7.56 -8.52 -5.53
N ASP A 100 8.28 -7.69 -4.78
CA ASP A 100 8.16 -6.23 -4.86
C ASP A 100 9.53 -5.54 -4.78
N LEU A 101 9.64 -4.41 -5.48
CA LEU A 101 10.83 -3.55 -5.47
C LEU A 101 10.78 -2.63 -4.26
N CYS A 102 11.70 -2.81 -3.31
CA CYS A 102 11.79 -2.00 -2.11
C CYS A 102 13.21 -2.02 -1.54
N ARG A 103 13.65 -0.88 -0.97
CA ARG A 103 14.93 -0.79 -0.24
C ARG A 103 14.84 -1.46 1.15
N GLY A 104 13.66 -1.43 1.77
CA GLY A 104 13.42 -1.92 3.12
C GLY A 104 14.01 -1.03 4.22
N PRO A 105 14.24 -1.56 5.43
CA PRO A 105 14.09 -2.97 5.82
C PRO A 105 12.62 -3.42 5.91
N HIS A 106 12.39 -4.73 5.76
CA HIS A 106 11.12 -5.40 6.07
C HIS A 106 11.23 -6.18 7.39
N LEU A 107 10.08 -6.60 7.93
CA LEU A 107 10.02 -7.57 9.03
C LEU A 107 10.59 -8.93 8.57
N ALA A 108 10.86 -9.83 9.52
CA ALA A 108 11.40 -11.16 9.21
C ALA A 108 10.39 -12.08 8.48
N SER A 109 9.11 -12.00 8.83
CA SER A 109 8.04 -12.80 8.23
C SER A 109 6.70 -12.06 8.29
N THR A 110 5.72 -12.50 7.50
CA THR A 110 4.36 -11.92 7.50
C THR A 110 3.68 -12.06 8.86
N GLY A 111 3.96 -13.13 9.61
CA GLY A 111 3.38 -13.37 10.94
C GLY A 111 3.85 -12.40 12.02
N LYS A 112 4.91 -11.61 11.76
CA LYS A 112 5.33 -10.52 12.66
C LYS A 112 4.43 -9.29 12.58
N ILE A 113 3.54 -9.21 11.60
CA ILE A 113 2.56 -8.12 11.50
C ILE A 113 1.45 -8.37 12.52
N ALA A 114 1.45 -7.59 13.61
CA ALA A 114 0.57 -7.82 14.75
C ALA A 114 -0.84 -7.22 14.57
N ALA A 115 -0.95 -5.93 14.26
CA ALA A 115 -2.23 -5.25 14.14
C ALA A 115 -2.17 -4.23 12.99
N PHE A 116 -3.19 -4.22 12.13
CA PHE A 116 -3.30 -3.29 11.02
C PHE A 116 -4.77 -2.93 10.74
N LYS A 117 -4.98 -1.81 10.04
CA LYS A 117 -6.30 -1.37 9.55
C LYS A 117 -6.15 -0.56 8.26
N LEU A 118 -7.00 -0.80 7.27
CA LEU A 118 -7.16 0.06 6.11
C LEU A 118 -8.15 1.19 6.43
N LEU A 119 -7.80 2.41 6.07
CA LEU A 119 -8.48 3.63 6.52
C LEU A 119 -9.39 4.23 5.46
N SER A 120 -8.84 4.51 4.27
CA SER A 120 -9.54 5.23 3.22
C SER A 120 -8.94 4.97 1.85
N VAL A 121 -9.74 5.26 0.81
CA VAL A 121 -9.29 5.31 -0.58
C VAL A 121 -9.25 6.77 -1.02
N ALA A 122 -8.21 7.17 -1.74
CA ALA A 122 -8.09 8.47 -2.36
C ALA A 122 -7.62 8.35 -3.81
N GLY A 123 -7.84 9.38 -4.62
CA GLY A 123 -7.16 9.52 -5.91
C GLY A 123 -5.74 10.02 -5.70
N ALA A 124 -4.80 9.52 -6.49
CA ALA A 124 -3.44 10.05 -6.59
C ALA A 124 -3.02 10.09 -8.06
N TYR A 125 -2.15 11.02 -8.43
CA TYR A 125 -1.59 11.04 -9.78
C TYR A 125 -0.18 10.47 -9.76
N TRP A 126 0.16 9.70 -10.79
CA TRP A 126 1.52 9.18 -10.92
C TRP A 126 2.55 10.32 -10.91
N ARG A 127 3.58 10.21 -10.07
CA ARG A 127 4.59 11.26 -9.79
C ARG A 127 4.01 12.60 -9.33
N GLY A 128 2.78 12.62 -8.82
CA GLY A 128 2.11 13.83 -8.35
C GLY A 128 1.73 14.83 -9.45
N SER A 129 1.75 14.41 -10.73
CA SER A 129 1.43 15.28 -11.86
C SER A 129 0.06 14.92 -12.45
N GLU A 130 -0.86 15.88 -12.47
CA GLU A 130 -2.22 15.74 -13.04
C GLU A 130 -2.24 15.31 -14.52
N LYS A 131 -1.14 15.51 -15.24
CA LYS A 131 -0.98 15.10 -16.63
C LYS A 131 -0.80 13.58 -16.79
N ASN A 132 -0.46 12.89 -15.71
CA ASN A 132 -0.22 11.46 -15.71
C ASN A 132 -1.48 10.68 -15.33
N LYS A 133 -1.40 9.35 -15.45
CA LYS A 133 -2.48 8.44 -15.07
C LYS A 133 -2.92 8.67 -13.62
N MET A 134 -4.23 8.78 -13.42
CA MET A 134 -4.84 8.76 -12.09
C MET A 134 -4.83 7.33 -11.55
N LEU A 135 -4.25 7.18 -10.37
CA LEU A 135 -4.13 5.96 -9.58
C LEU A 135 -5.10 6.04 -8.39
N GLN A 136 -5.33 4.90 -7.77
CA GLN A 136 -6.10 4.80 -6.54
C GLN A 136 -5.18 4.44 -5.38
N ARG A 137 -5.16 5.30 -4.38
CA ARG A 137 -4.38 5.19 -3.17
C ARG A 137 -5.21 4.56 -2.07
N ILE A 138 -4.74 3.47 -1.49
CA ILE A 138 -5.32 2.91 -0.26
C ILE A 138 -4.42 3.30 0.91
N TYR A 139 -4.98 3.99 1.90
CA TYR A 139 -4.32 4.29 3.16
C TYR A 139 -4.53 3.16 4.16
N GLY A 140 -3.49 2.85 4.93
CA GLY A 140 -3.56 1.93 6.05
C GLY A 140 -2.65 2.35 7.19
N THR A 141 -2.84 1.74 8.34
CA THR A 141 -2.01 1.92 9.53
C THR A 141 -1.71 0.58 10.17
N ALA A 142 -0.60 0.48 10.89
CA ALA A 142 -0.18 -0.74 11.57
C ALA A 142 0.52 -0.42 12.90
N PHE A 143 0.32 -1.29 13.88
CA PHE A 143 0.86 -1.16 15.24
C PHE A 143 1.38 -2.51 15.73
N ASN A 144 2.26 -2.45 16.74
CA ASN A 144 2.84 -3.64 17.38
C ASN A 144 1.81 -4.45 18.17
N ASN A 145 0.65 -3.88 18.50
CA ASN A 145 -0.42 -4.59 19.19
C ASN A 145 -1.80 -3.97 18.88
N GLY A 146 -2.85 -4.75 19.14
CA GLY A 146 -4.22 -4.32 18.87
C GLY A 146 -4.74 -3.23 19.81
N LYS A 147 -4.13 -3.02 20.99
CA LYS A 147 -4.56 -1.97 21.93
C LYS A 147 -4.19 -0.59 21.41
N ASP A 148 -2.96 -0.44 20.91
CA ASP A 148 -2.49 0.81 20.34
C ASP A 148 -3.21 1.13 19.03
N LEU A 149 -3.45 0.11 18.19
CA LEU A 149 -4.29 0.29 17.00
C LEU A 149 -5.69 0.81 17.37
N ARG A 150 -6.37 0.18 18.33
CA ARG A 150 -7.70 0.64 18.76
C ARG A 150 -7.67 2.08 19.26
N ARG A 151 -6.70 2.42 20.12
CA ARG A 151 -6.53 3.80 20.60
C ARG A 151 -6.35 4.80 19.46
N TYR A 152 -5.56 4.44 18.44
CA TYR A 152 -5.36 5.30 17.28
C TYR A 152 -6.64 5.45 16.45
N LEU A 153 -7.41 4.38 16.25
CA LEU A 153 -8.70 4.46 15.56
C LEU A 153 -9.72 5.32 16.33
N ASP A 154 -9.79 5.18 17.66
CA ASP A 154 -10.63 6.03 18.50
C ASP A 154 -10.25 7.50 18.37
N PHE A 155 -8.94 7.80 18.36
CA PHE A 155 -8.43 9.15 18.12
C PHE A 155 -8.85 9.68 16.74
N LEU A 156 -8.75 8.88 15.68
CA LEU A 156 -9.19 9.29 14.34
C LEU A 156 -10.69 9.59 14.27
N GLU A 157 -11.52 8.84 15.00
CA GLU A 157 -12.97 9.11 15.08
C GLU A 157 -13.25 10.43 15.81
N GLU A 158 -12.52 10.72 16.89
CA GLU A 158 -12.61 12.02 17.58
C GLU A 158 -12.16 13.19 16.69
N VAL A 159 -11.11 13.00 15.89
CA VAL A 159 -10.67 14.00 14.89
C VAL A 159 -11.77 14.24 13.85
N LYS A 160 -12.38 13.19 13.31
CA LYS A 160 -13.47 13.31 12.32
C LYS A 160 -14.70 14.04 12.86
N LYS A 161 -15.02 13.88 14.15
CA LYS A 161 -16.13 14.61 14.81
C LYS A 161 -15.90 16.12 14.91
N ARG A 162 -14.63 16.54 14.89
CA ARG A 162 -14.22 17.94 15.05
C ARG A 162 -13.77 18.58 13.74
N ASP A 163 -13.99 17.92 12.61
CA ASP A 163 -13.66 18.46 11.29
C ASP A 163 -14.58 19.66 10.98
N HIS A 164 -13.98 20.84 10.87
CA HIS A 164 -14.71 22.08 10.57
C HIS A 164 -15.51 22.00 9.28
N ARG A 165 -15.08 21.22 8.27
CA ARG A 165 -15.83 21.06 7.01
C ARG A 165 -17.11 20.27 7.22
N ARG A 166 -17.06 19.27 8.11
CA ARG A 166 -18.21 18.48 8.49
C ARG A 166 -19.18 19.30 9.35
N LEU A 167 -18.66 19.93 10.40
CA LEU A 167 -19.44 20.77 11.30
C LEU A 167 -20.02 21.99 10.58
N GLY A 168 -19.27 22.61 9.67
CA GLY A 168 -19.73 23.74 8.87
C GLY A 168 -20.93 23.39 8.01
N LYS A 169 -20.93 22.18 7.42
CA LYS A 169 -22.09 21.66 6.68
C LYS A 169 -23.25 21.25 7.60
N GLU A 170 -22.96 20.58 8.73
CA GLU A 170 -23.98 20.12 9.69
C GLU A 170 -24.68 21.28 10.41
N LEU A 171 -23.96 22.38 10.65
CA LEU A 171 -24.44 23.58 11.34
C LEU A 171 -24.79 24.73 10.38
N ASP A 172 -24.78 24.48 9.06
CA ASP A 172 -25.11 25.46 8.00
C ASP A 172 -24.31 26.79 8.11
N LEU A 173 -23.02 26.68 8.40
CA LEU A 173 -22.13 27.84 8.56
C LEU A 173 -21.50 28.29 7.24
N PHE A 174 -21.27 27.36 6.31
CA PHE A 174 -20.72 27.62 4.97
C PHE A 174 -20.92 26.40 4.05
N SER A 175 -20.86 26.63 2.73
CA SER A 175 -21.06 25.61 1.67
C SER A 175 -19.82 25.40 0.81
#